data_AF-A0A1L5KI65-F1
#
_entry.id   AF-A0A1L5KI65-F1
#
_cell.length_a   1.000
_cell.length_b   1.000
_cell.length_c   1.000
_cell.angle_alpha   90.00
_cell.angle_beta   90.00
_cell.angle_gamma   90.00
#
_symmetry.space_group_name_H-M   'P 1'
#
loop_
_entity.id
_entity.type
_entity.pdbx_description
1 polymer ?
#
loop_
_entity_poly.entity_id
_entity_poly.type
_entity_poly.pdbx_seq_one_letter_code
_entity_poly.pdbx_strand_id
1 'polypeptide(L)'
;MLKYRLISAFVLIPVVIAALFLLPPAGFAIVTLVVCMLAAWEWGQLSGFTSTTQRVWLAVLCGLLLALMLFMLPEYHYDAHQPMVEGSLWASFGWWIVALVLVLSYPASAALWR
;
A
#
# COMPACT_ATOMS: atom_id res chain seq x y z
N MET A 1 -17.15 -19.51 -4.31
CA MET A 1 -16.34 -18.34 -3.93
C MET A 1 -14.83 -18.58 -4.03
N LEU A 2 -14.31 -19.73 -3.56
CA LEU A 2 -12.86 -20.02 -3.65
C LEU A 2 -12.33 -20.07 -5.09
N LYS A 3 -13.09 -20.68 -6.02
CA LYS A 3 -12.70 -20.82 -7.44
C LYS A 3 -12.39 -19.46 -8.11
N TYR A 4 -13.25 -18.46 -7.94
CA TYR A 4 -13.04 -17.13 -8.51
C TYR A 4 -11.85 -16.38 -7.89
N ARG A 5 -11.65 -16.51 -6.56
CA ARG A 5 -10.50 -15.91 -5.87
C ARG A 5 -9.18 -16.53 -6.31
N LEU A 6 -9.16 -17.85 -6.54
CA LEU A 6 -7.98 -18.56 -7.01
C LEU A 6 -7.60 -18.10 -8.42
N ILE A 7 -8.59 -17.98 -9.32
CA ILE A 7 -8.39 -17.50 -10.69
C ILE A 7 -7.87 -16.06 -10.69
N SER A 8 -8.46 -15.16 -9.91
CA SER A 8 -8.00 -13.77 -9.84
C SER A 8 -6.57 -13.66 -9.31
N ALA A 9 -6.23 -14.43 -8.27
CA ALA A 9 -4.87 -14.45 -7.73
C ALA A 9 -3.87 -14.99 -8.76
N PHE A 10 -4.22 -16.07 -9.46
CA PHE A 10 -3.37 -16.67 -10.49
C PHE A 10 -3.12 -15.74 -11.69
N VAL A 11 -4.03 -14.82 -11.98
CA VAL A 11 -3.84 -13.79 -13.01
C VAL A 11 -3.07 -12.59 -12.46
N LEU A 12 -3.40 -12.11 -11.26
CA LEU A 12 -2.78 -10.92 -10.66
C LEU A 12 -1.31 -11.13 -10.31
N ILE A 13 -0.94 -12.29 -9.75
CA ILE A 13 0.44 -12.59 -9.37
C ILE A 13 1.42 -12.42 -10.55
N PRO A 14 1.23 -13.11 -11.69
CA PRO A 14 2.15 -12.95 -12.83
C PRO A 14 2.08 -11.55 -13.45
N VAL A 15 0.93 -10.88 -13.44
CA VAL A 15 0.81 -9.49 -13.91
C VAL A 15 1.65 -8.54 -13.05
N VAL A 16 1.61 -8.68 -11.72
CA VAL A 16 2.40 -7.85 -10.80
C VAL A 16 3.90 -8.17 -10.93
N ILE A 17 4.26 -9.46 -11.04
CA ILE A 17 5.66 -9.87 -11.29
C ILE A 17 6.15 -9.28 -12.62
N ALA A 18 5.33 -9.35 -13.68
CA ALA A 18 5.68 -8.75 -14.96
C ALA A 18 5.86 -7.23 -14.82
N ALA A 19 4.99 -6.55 -14.08
CA ALA A 19 5.14 -5.12 -13.84
C ALA A 19 6.43 -4.78 -13.07
N LEU A 20 6.86 -5.62 -12.13
CA LEU A 20 8.09 -5.43 -11.36
C LEU A 20 9.35 -5.59 -12.22
N PHE A 21 9.39 -6.57 -13.12
CA PHE A 21 10.60 -6.93 -13.86
C PHE A 21 10.67 -6.41 -15.29
N LEU A 22 9.54 -6.20 -15.97
CA LEU A 22 9.52 -5.78 -17.38
C LEU A 22 9.35 -4.27 -17.56
N LEU A 23 8.74 -3.56 -16.61
CA LEU A 23 8.53 -2.12 -16.78
C LEU A 23 9.79 -1.34 -16.38
N PRO A 24 10.18 -0.31 -17.15
CA PRO A 24 11.21 0.63 -16.71
C PRO A 24 10.74 1.38 -15.46
N PRO A 25 11.66 1.95 -14.65
CA PRO A 25 11.33 2.61 -13.38
C PRO A 25 10.19 3.63 -13.47
N ALA A 26 10.20 4.47 -14.51
CA ALA A 26 9.14 5.45 -14.75
C ALA A 26 7.77 4.80 -15.03
N GLY A 27 7.75 3.72 -15.82
CA GLY A 27 6.52 2.97 -16.10
C GLY A 27 5.97 2.30 -14.83
N PHE A 28 6.84 1.67 -14.05
CA PHE A 28 6.47 1.05 -12.78
C PHE A 28 5.92 2.07 -11.77
N ALA A 29 6.53 3.25 -11.69
CA ALA A 29 6.07 4.34 -10.84
C ALA A 29 4.65 4.80 -11.22
N ILE A 30 4.36 4.98 -12.51
CA ILE A 30 3.03 5.37 -12.99
C ILE A 30 1.99 4.29 -12.64
N VAL A 31 2.30 3.02 -12.90
CA VAL A 31 1.38 1.90 -12.56
C VAL A 31 1.10 1.86 -11.06
N THR A 32 2.14 1.98 -10.24
CA THR A 32 2.01 1.99 -8.78
C THR A 32 1.16 3.17 -8.31
N LEU A 33 1.38 4.36 -8.87
CA LEU A 33 0.60 5.56 -8.54
C LEU A 33 -0.88 5.35 -8.83
N VAL A 34 -1.23 4.81 -10.00
CA VAL A 34 -2.62 4.50 -10.36
C VAL A 34 -3.24 3.48 -9.39
N VAL A 35 -2.51 2.41 -9.07
CA VAL A 35 -2.97 1.39 -8.10
C VAL A 35 -3.20 2.01 -6.72
N CYS A 36 -2.31 2.88 -6.25
CA CYS A 36 -2.45 3.58 -4.98
C CYS A 36 -3.66 4.53 -4.97
N MET A 37 -3.92 5.26 -6.06
CA MET A 37 -5.11 6.11 -6.18
C MET A 37 -6.40 5.29 -6.11
N LEU A 38 -6.44 4.14 -6.78
CA LEU A 38 -7.58 3.21 -6.72
C LEU A 38 -7.76 2.62 -5.31
N ALA A 39 -6.66 2.24 -4.65
CA ALA A 39 -6.69 1.75 -3.27
C ALA A 39 -7.23 2.83 -2.32
N ALA A 40 -6.76 4.07 -2.46
CA ALA A 40 -7.25 5.21 -1.68
C ALA A 40 -8.75 5.44 -1.90
N TRP A 41 -9.23 5.37 -3.14
CA TRP A 41 -10.65 5.46 -3.46
C TRP A 41 -11.50 4.40 -2.75
N GLU A 42 -11.12 3.13 -2.88
CA GLU A 42 -11.86 1.99 -2.30
C GLU A 42 -11.85 2.02 -0.78
N TRP A 43 -10.70 2.35 -0.18
CA TRP A 43 -10.52 2.37 1.27
C TRP A 43 -11.07 3.65 1.91
N GLY A 44 -11.32 4.69 1.10
CA GLY A 44 -12.08 5.87 1.53
C GLY A 44 -13.47 5.50 2.07
N GLN A 45 -14.12 4.48 1.50
CA GLN A 45 -15.39 3.98 2.01
C GLN A 45 -15.27 3.41 3.44
N LEU A 46 -14.21 2.65 3.70
CA LEU A 46 -13.95 2.04 5.00
C LEU A 46 -13.62 3.08 6.07
N SER A 47 -13.07 4.23 5.65
CA SER A 47 -12.73 5.35 6.53
C SER A 47 -13.92 6.28 6.85
N GLY A 48 -15.13 5.92 6.42
CA GLY A 48 -16.34 6.70 6.70
C GLY A 48 -16.65 7.81 5.70
N PHE A 49 -15.90 7.93 4.59
CA PHE A 49 -16.22 8.87 3.52
C PHE A 49 -17.37 8.32 2.66
N THR A 50 -18.58 8.80 2.93
CA THR A 50 -19.82 8.34 2.25
C THR A 50 -20.04 9.03 0.91
N SER A 51 -19.53 10.25 0.73
CA SER A 51 -19.69 11.01 -0.52
C SER A 51 -18.65 10.61 -1.56
N THR A 52 -19.12 10.35 -2.79
CA THR A 52 -18.27 10.10 -3.97
C THR A 52 -17.25 11.21 -4.17
N THR A 53 -17.63 12.47 -3.96
CA THR A 53 -16.75 13.63 -4.10
C THR A 53 -15.58 13.59 -3.11
N GLN A 54 -15.81 13.16 -1.86
CA GLN A 54 -14.75 13.03 -0.87
C GLN A 54 -13.74 11.95 -1.25
N ARG A 55 -14.21 10.86 -1.86
CA ARG A 55 -13.35 9.77 -2.34
C ARG A 55 -12.50 10.18 -3.54
N VAL A 56 -13.08 10.96 -4.47
CA VAL A 56 -12.31 11.57 -5.57
C VAL A 56 -11.20 12.41 -5.01
N TRP A 57 -11.51 13.30 -4.07
CA TRP A 57 -10.53 14.18 -3.46
C TRP A 57 -9.43 13.42 -2.73
N LEU A 58 -9.78 12.35 -1.99
CA LEU A 58 -8.80 11.52 -1.30
C LEU A 58 -7.88 10.78 -2.29
N ALA A 59 -8.44 10.20 -3.36
CA ALA A 59 -7.65 9.55 -4.41
C ALA A 59 -6.73 10.54 -5.14
N VAL A 60 -7.24 11.72 -5.50
CA VAL A 60 -6.46 12.79 -6.16
C VAL A 60 -5.37 13.32 -5.24
N LEU A 61 -5.67 13.58 -3.97
CA LEU A 61 -4.70 14.04 -3.00
C LEU A 61 -3.59 13.00 -2.78
N CYS A 62 -3.96 11.72 -2.67
CA CYS A 62 -3.00 10.61 -2.57
C CYS A 62 -2.10 10.56 -3.81
N GLY A 63 -2.68 10.63 -5.01
CA GLY A 63 -1.92 10.66 -6.27
C GLY A 63 -0.99 11.87 -6.39
N LEU A 64 -1.46 13.07 -6.02
CA LEU A 64 -0.66 14.30 -6.04
C LEU A 64 0.51 14.24 -5.07
N LEU A 65 0.30 13.75 -3.85
CA LEU A 65 1.36 13.58 -2.85
C LEU A 65 2.42 12.59 -3.33
N LEU A 66 2.00 11.44 -3.88
CA LEU A 66 2.92 10.45 -4.42
C LEU A 66 3.68 10.97 -5.64
N ALA A 67 3.01 11.69 -6.55
CA ALA A 67 3.66 12.34 -7.68
C ALA A 67 4.70 13.36 -7.23
N LEU A 68 4.34 14.21 -6.26
CA LEU A 68 5.25 15.23 -5.72
C LEU A 68 6.48 14.58 -5.07
N MET A 69 6.28 13.50 -4.29
CA MET A 69 7.39 12.73 -3.74
C MET A 69 8.27 12.14 -4.83
N LEU A 70 7.69 11.60 -5.91
CA LEU A 70 8.44 11.06 -7.04
C LEU A 70 9.34 12.10 -7.72
N PHE A 71 8.91 13.36 -7.81
CA PHE A 71 9.70 14.44 -8.40
C PHE A 71 10.69 15.11 -7.42
N MET A 72 10.37 15.14 -6.13
CA MET A 72 11.18 15.83 -5.11
C MET A 72 12.27 14.94 -4.50
N LEU A 73 12.07 13.63 -4.44
CA LEU A 73 13.08 12.73 -3.90
C LEU A 73 14.15 12.46 -4.97
N PRO A 74 15.43 12.81 -4.73
CA PRO A 74 16.51 12.46 -5.64
C PRO A 74 16.62 10.94 -5.76
N GLU A 75 17.04 10.46 -6.94
CA GLU A 75 17.23 9.02 -7.17
C GLU A 75 18.20 8.46 -6.12
N TYR A 76 17.66 7.61 -5.24
CA TYR A 76 18.38 7.10 -4.09
C TYR A 76 19.40 6.06 -4.57
N HIS A 77 20.65 6.46 -4.64
CA HIS A 77 21.74 5.56 -5.00
C HIS A 77 22.09 4.71 -3.78
N TYR A 78 21.53 3.51 -3.72
CA TYR A 78 22.03 2.32 -3.02
C TYR A 78 22.78 2.53 -1.69
N ASP A 79 22.07 2.96 -0.64
CA ASP A 79 22.53 2.71 0.73
C ASP A 79 21.34 2.43 1.65
N ALA A 80 21.05 1.13 1.85
CA ALA A 80 20.01 0.66 2.76
C ALA A 80 20.34 0.90 4.25
N HIS A 81 21.60 1.24 4.55
CA HIS A 81 22.10 1.54 5.90
C HIS A 81 21.87 2.98 6.35
N GLN A 82 21.06 3.75 5.61
CA GLN A 82 20.58 5.02 6.12
C GLN A 82 19.74 4.77 7.38
N PRO A 83 20.12 5.33 8.54
CA PRO A 83 19.49 5.00 9.83
C PRO A 83 17.99 5.31 9.84
N MET A 84 17.54 6.25 8.99
CA MET A 84 16.13 6.58 8.83
C MET A 84 15.34 5.50 8.07
N VAL A 85 15.94 4.89 7.05
CA VAL A 85 15.34 3.78 6.30
C VAL A 85 15.34 2.51 7.15
N GLU A 86 16.48 2.17 7.76
CA GLU A 86 16.61 1.01 8.63
C GLU A 86 15.66 1.10 9.84
N GLY A 87 15.58 2.27 10.50
CA GLY A 87 14.65 2.49 11.61
C GLY A 87 13.18 2.32 11.19
N SER A 88 12.80 2.81 10.01
CA SER A 88 11.44 2.61 9.47
C SER A 88 11.13 1.14 9.19
N LEU A 89 12.09 0.38 8.64
CA LEU A 89 11.94 -1.06 8.40
C LEU A 89 11.76 -1.84 9.71
N TRP A 90 12.58 -1.55 10.72
CA TRP A 90 12.44 -2.15 12.05
C TRP A 90 11.12 -1.78 12.73
N ALA A 91 10.69 -0.52 12.62
CA ALA A 91 9.39 -0.08 13.14
C ALA A 91 8.23 -0.81 12.44
N SER A 92 8.28 -0.96 11.12
CA SER A 92 7.30 -1.71 10.35
C SER A 92 7.26 -3.18 10.77
N PHE A 93 8.44 -3.81 10.95
CA PHE A 93 8.55 -5.19 11.43
C PHE A 93 7.95 -5.36 12.83
N GLY A 94 8.27 -4.46 13.76
CA GLY A 94 7.68 -4.44 15.09
C GLY A 94 6.16 -4.29 15.06
N TRP A 95 5.63 -3.40 14.22
CA TRP A 95 4.20 -3.23 14.03
C TRP A 95 3.52 -4.51 13.51
N TRP A 96 4.11 -5.19 12.55
CA TRP A 96 3.57 -6.45 12.03
C TRP A 96 3.54 -7.57 13.08
N ILE A 97 4.54 -7.63 13.96
CA ILE A 97 4.53 -8.56 15.10
C ILE A 97 3.37 -8.23 16.05
N VAL A 98 3.21 -6.96 16.40
CA VAL A 98 2.09 -6.51 17.24
C VAL A 98 0.75 -6.86 16.59
N ALA A 99 0.57 -6.54 15.32
CA ALA A 99 -0.62 -6.90 14.55
C ALA A 99 -0.92 -8.40 14.56
N LEU A 100 0.09 -9.25 14.40
CA LEU A 100 -0.04 -10.70 14.46
C LEU A 100 -0.53 -11.16 15.84
N VAL A 101 0.08 -10.65 16.92
CA VAL A 101 -0.31 -10.99 18.30
C VAL A 101 -1.77 -10.61 18.55
N LEU A 102 -2.21 -9.45 18.09
CA LEU A 102 -3.60 -8.99 18.26
C LEU A 102 -4.61 -9.87 17.55
N VAL A 103 -4.29 -10.32 16.33
CA VAL A 103 -5.13 -11.24 15.55
C VAL A 103 -5.21 -12.60 16.23
N LEU A 104 -4.10 -13.14 16.72
CA LEU A 104 -4.06 -14.43 17.42
C LEU A 104 -4.74 -14.41 18.79
N SER A 105 -4.70 -13.26 19.48
CA SER A 105 -5.33 -13.06 20.80
C SER A 105 -6.80 -12.62 20.71
N TYR A 106 -7.38 -12.61 19.51
CA TYR A 106 -8.82 -12.39 19.33
C TYR A 106 -9.60 -13.58 19.93
N PRO A 107 -10.63 -13.37 20.78
CA PRO A 107 -11.37 -12.12 21.04
C PRO A 107 -10.92 -11.31 22.26
N ALA A 108 -9.95 -11.76 23.07
CA ALA A 108 -9.52 -11.06 24.28
C ALA A 108 -8.87 -9.69 23.99
N SER A 109 -8.17 -9.56 22.86
CA SER A 109 -7.60 -8.29 22.38
C SER A 109 -8.65 -7.29 21.92
N ALA A 110 -9.87 -7.70 21.56
CA ALA A 110 -10.89 -6.78 21.05
C ALA A 110 -11.31 -5.70 22.06
N ALA A 111 -11.09 -5.92 23.36
CA ALA A 111 -11.33 -4.91 24.40
C ALA A 111 -10.33 -3.74 24.37
N LEU A 112 -9.13 -3.94 23.82
CA LEU A 112 -8.08 -2.91 23.76
C LEU A 112 -8.20 -1.98 22.54
N TRP A 113 -9.00 -2.35 21.52
CA TRP A 113 -9.02 -1.70 20.18
C TRP A 113 -10.44 -1.34 19.73
N ARG A 114 -11.43 -1.51 20.62
CA ARG A 114 -12.77 -0.99 20.42
C ARG A 114 -12.76 0.53 20.58
#